data_AF-A0A847XRD6-F1
#
_entry.id   AF-A0A847XRD6-F1
#
_cell.length_a   1.000
_cell.length_b   1.000
_cell.length_c   1.000
_cell.angle_alpha   90.00
_cell.angle_beta   90.00
_cell.angle_gamma   90.00
#
_symmetry.space_group_name_H-M   'P 1'
#
loop_
_entity.id
_entity.type
_entity.pdbx_description
1 polymer ?
#
loop_
_entity_poly.entity_id
_entity_poly.type
_entity_poly.pdbx_seq_one_letter_code
_entity_poly.pdbx_strand_id
1 'polypeptide(L)'
;PDYVSVKDYVEVLSKGGTFEENKVTPPELAGLLRNDCSRALQLVEAINTSGNTSLMYEVADVKAWAYLGLHLAEKLEGAVALQTFRKQGGEENREKAITHLKAALDNWDRLIEITRPIYKDMPLTHLNGSSHDRNDNNLFHWARIRPAVARDIEIAEQAAF
;
A
#
# COMPACT_ATOMS: atom_id res chain seq x y z
N PRO A 1 -8.52 13.82 -11.95
CA PRO A 1 -7.09 13.53 -12.24
C PRO A 1 -6.96 12.34 -13.18
N ASP A 2 -6.10 12.45 -14.18
CA ASP A 2 -5.84 11.36 -15.13
C ASP A 2 -4.63 10.56 -14.65
N TYR A 3 -4.90 9.48 -13.90
CA TYR A 3 -3.87 8.61 -13.37
C TYR A 3 -3.28 7.70 -14.46
N VAL A 4 -1.96 7.58 -14.47
CA VAL A 4 -1.22 6.69 -15.36
C VAL A 4 -1.01 5.33 -14.69
N SER A 5 -1.30 4.24 -15.39
CA SER A 5 -1.03 2.90 -14.86
C SER A 5 0.47 2.61 -14.81
N VAL A 6 0.91 1.75 -13.88
CA VAL A 6 2.32 1.31 -13.81
C VAL A 6 2.81 0.72 -15.14
N LYS A 7 1.94 -0.04 -15.81
CA LYS A 7 2.26 -0.65 -17.11
C LYS A 7 2.55 0.42 -18.16
N ASP A 8 1.67 1.41 -18.29
CA ASP A 8 1.79 2.47 -19.29
C ASP A 8 2.97 3.40 -18.96
N TYR A 9 3.19 3.69 -17.67
CA TYR A 9 4.33 4.45 -17.20
C TYR A 9 5.66 3.83 -17.67
N VAL A 10 5.87 2.56 -17.37
CA VAL A 10 7.10 1.85 -17.77
C VAL A 10 7.20 1.72 -19.30
N GLU A 11 6.09 1.47 -20.00
CA GLU A 11 6.10 1.35 -21.46
C GLU A 11 6.52 2.66 -22.14
N VAL A 12 5.97 3.79 -21.72
CA VAL A 12 6.32 5.11 -22.29
C VAL A 12 7.78 5.45 -22.02
N LEU A 13 8.26 5.26 -20.78
CA LEU A 13 9.66 5.53 -20.43
C LEU A 13 10.64 4.61 -21.18
N SER A 14 10.29 3.34 -21.39
CA SER A 14 11.14 2.41 -22.16
C SER A 14 11.40 2.85 -23.60
N LYS A 15 10.52 3.69 -24.14
CA LYS A 15 10.61 4.26 -25.50
C LYS A 15 11.20 5.67 -25.50
N GLY A 16 11.66 6.18 -24.35
CA GLY A 16 12.16 7.55 -24.19
C GLY A 16 11.06 8.62 -24.23
N GLY A 17 9.80 8.25 -24.01
CA GLY A 17 8.66 9.17 -23.99
C GLY A 17 8.53 9.93 -22.67
N THR A 18 7.59 10.88 -22.64
CA THR A 18 7.26 11.69 -21.46
C THR A 18 5.73 11.79 -21.30
N PHE A 19 5.27 12.25 -20.13
CA PHE A 19 3.86 12.47 -19.84
C PHE A 19 3.54 13.97 -19.80
N GLU A 20 2.31 14.32 -20.17
CA GLU A 20 1.78 15.68 -20.02
C GLU A 20 1.62 16.05 -18.53
N GLU A 21 1.75 17.35 -18.21
CA GLU A 21 1.70 17.87 -16.82
C GLU A 21 0.36 17.60 -16.08
N ASN A 22 -0.71 17.31 -16.81
CA ASN A 22 -2.04 17.00 -16.25
C ASN A 22 -2.20 15.53 -15.81
N LYS A 23 -1.24 14.66 -16.16
CA LYS A 23 -1.22 13.26 -15.77
C LYS A 23 -0.58 13.10 -14.41
N VAL A 24 -1.09 12.16 -13.62
CA VAL A 24 -0.46 11.77 -12.35
C VAL A 24 0.20 10.41 -12.52
N THR A 25 1.54 10.41 -12.49
CA THR A 25 2.35 9.19 -12.63
C THR A 25 2.44 8.42 -11.30
N PRO A 26 2.77 7.11 -11.34
CA PRO A 26 2.94 6.33 -10.12
C PRO A 26 3.95 6.91 -9.12
N PRO A 27 5.15 7.38 -9.51
CA PRO A 27 6.10 7.98 -8.57
C PRO A 27 5.60 9.31 -7.97
N GLU A 28 4.89 10.13 -8.75
CA GLU A 28 4.29 11.36 -8.22
C GLU A 28 3.23 11.03 -7.17
N LEU A 29 2.35 10.07 -7.44
CA LEU A 29 1.34 9.62 -6.48
C LEU A 29 1.98 9.01 -5.22
N ALA A 30 3.04 8.21 -5.38
CA ALA A 30 3.79 7.67 -4.26
C ALA A 30 4.43 8.78 -3.41
N GLY A 31 4.99 9.82 -4.05
CA GLY A 31 5.51 11.01 -3.38
C GLY A 31 4.45 11.77 -2.59
N LEU A 32 3.27 12.00 -3.17
CA LEU A 32 2.14 12.64 -2.49
C LEU A 32 1.70 11.84 -1.26
N LEU A 33 1.47 10.54 -1.43
CA LEU A 33 1.11 9.63 -0.33
C LEU A 33 2.15 9.67 0.79
N ARG A 34 3.45 9.60 0.44
CA ARG A 34 4.54 9.62 1.40
C ARG A 34 4.57 10.91 2.21
N ASN A 35 4.42 12.05 1.55
CA ASN A 35 4.43 13.36 2.19
C ASN A 35 3.24 13.55 3.14
N ASP A 36 2.02 13.30 2.64
CA ASP A 36 0.80 13.54 3.41
C ASP A 36 0.69 12.57 4.60
N CYS A 37 0.99 11.30 4.39
CA CYS A 37 0.90 10.29 5.45
C CYS A 37 1.98 10.48 6.52
N SER A 38 3.23 10.81 6.13
CA SER A 38 4.29 11.10 7.11
C SER A 38 3.95 12.32 7.94
N ARG A 39 3.39 13.37 7.31
CA ARG A 39 2.93 14.56 8.02
C ARG A 39 1.77 14.25 8.95
N ALA A 40 0.81 13.42 8.54
CA ALA A 40 -0.30 13.01 9.38
C ALA A 40 0.19 12.28 10.64
N LEU A 41 1.15 11.35 10.50
CA LEU A 41 1.77 10.65 11.65
C LEU A 41 2.44 11.63 12.61
N GLN A 42 3.20 12.60 12.11
CA GLN A 42 3.84 13.64 12.92
C GLN A 42 2.83 14.48 13.70
N LEU A 43 1.72 14.89 13.06
CA LEU A 43 0.70 15.73 13.69
C LEU A 43 0.00 15.03 14.85
N VAL A 44 -0.21 13.72 14.76
CA VAL A 44 -0.92 12.95 15.80
C VAL A 44 -0.01 12.35 16.87
N GLU A 45 1.30 12.42 16.71
CA GLU A 45 2.28 11.85 17.64
C GLU A 45 2.18 12.46 19.05
N ALA A 46 2.01 13.78 19.14
CA ALA A 46 1.98 14.51 20.41
C ALA A 46 0.58 14.56 21.08
N ILE A 47 -0.45 13.98 20.45
CA ILE A 47 -1.81 14.02 20.98
C ILE A 47 -1.95 13.02 22.13
N ASN A 48 -2.18 13.53 23.35
CA ASN A 48 -2.47 12.69 24.51
C ASN A 48 -3.94 12.24 24.48
N THR A 49 -4.16 10.93 24.34
CA THR A 49 -5.50 10.31 24.28
C THR A 49 -5.99 9.78 25.63
N SER A 50 -5.19 9.93 26.69
CA SER A 50 -5.50 9.39 28.02
C SER A 50 -6.82 9.91 28.56
N GLY A 51 -7.68 9.00 29.02
CA GLY A 51 -8.99 9.35 29.58
C GLY A 51 -10.06 9.74 28.55
N ASN A 52 -9.75 9.68 27.24
CA ASN A 52 -10.71 9.96 26.18
C ASN A 52 -10.70 8.84 25.11
N THR A 53 -11.59 7.87 25.29
CA THR A 53 -11.72 6.71 24.40
C THR A 53 -12.03 7.12 22.97
N SER A 54 -12.93 8.07 22.75
CA SER A 54 -13.27 8.52 21.39
C SER A 54 -12.06 9.13 20.69
N LEU A 55 -11.31 10.01 21.37
CA LEU A 55 -10.09 10.59 20.81
C LEU A 55 -9.01 9.53 20.51
N MET A 56 -8.92 8.48 21.33
CA MET A 56 -8.02 7.35 21.07
C MET A 56 -8.35 6.68 19.72
N TYR A 57 -9.62 6.42 19.44
CA TYR A 57 -10.04 5.86 18.15
C TYR A 57 -9.73 6.79 16.98
N GLU A 58 -10.03 8.09 17.08
CA GLU A 58 -9.74 9.06 16.02
C GLU A 58 -8.23 9.14 15.70
N VAL A 59 -7.38 9.16 16.74
CA VAL A 59 -5.92 9.14 16.56
C VAL A 59 -5.46 7.82 15.94
N ALA A 60 -6.04 6.70 16.35
CA ALA A 60 -5.73 5.40 15.76
C ALA A 60 -6.13 5.34 14.28
N ASP A 61 -7.26 5.92 13.90
CA ASP A 61 -7.73 5.99 12.51
C ASP A 61 -6.79 6.80 11.62
N VAL A 62 -6.34 7.97 12.08
CA VAL A 62 -5.35 8.75 11.33
C VAL A 62 -4.06 7.94 11.12
N LYS A 63 -3.58 7.25 12.17
CA LYS A 63 -2.39 6.40 12.05
C LYS A 63 -2.63 5.23 11.09
N ALA A 64 -3.79 4.59 11.14
CA ALA A 64 -4.16 3.50 10.24
C ALA A 64 -4.17 3.96 8.78
N TRP A 65 -4.84 5.08 8.47
CA TRP A 65 -4.85 5.65 7.13
C TRP A 65 -3.46 6.04 6.65
N ALA A 66 -2.63 6.61 7.52
CA ALA A 66 -1.28 7.00 7.16
C ALA A 66 -0.41 5.78 6.82
N TYR A 67 -0.40 4.74 7.66
CA TYR A 67 0.36 3.53 7.36
C TYR A 67 -0.17 2.77 6.14
N LEU A 68 -1.48 2.78 5.88
CA LEU A 68 -2.04 2.26 4.63
C LEU A 68 -1.54 3.06 3.42
N GLY A 69 -1.52 4.39 3.50
CA GLY A 69 -1.00 5.24 2.42
C GLY A 69 0.49 5.05 2.18
N LEU A 70 1.30 4.91 3.23
CA LEU A 70 2.73 4.58 3.13
C LEU A 70 2.95 3.21 2.50
N HIS A 71 2.17 2.20 2.89
CA HIS A 71 2.16 0.90 2.22
C HIS A 71 1.90 1.03 0.72
N LEU A 72 0.90 1.81 0.33
CA LEU A 72 0.53 2.01 -1.08
C LEU A 72 1.61 2.77 -1.86
N ALA A 73 2.27 3.76 -1.23
CA ALA A 73 3.39 4.47 -1.84
C ALA A 73 4.53 3.50 -2.19
N GLU A 74 4.96 2.68 -1.23
CA GLU A 74 6.01 1.68 -1.43
C GLU A 74 5.56 0.60 -2.44
N LYS A 75 4.28 0.22 -2.44
CA LYS A 75 3.73 -0.74 -3.40
C LYS A 75 3.75 -0.21 -4.84
N LEU A 76 3.51 1.10 -5.06
CA LEU A 76 3.62 1.73 -6.38
C LEU A 76 5.07 1.72 -6.88
N GLU A 77 6.03 2.12 -6.05
CA GLU A 77 7.45 2.13 -6.39
C GLU A 77 7.96 0.71 -6.69
N GLY A 78 7.59 -0.26 -5.85
CA GLY A 78 7.91 -1.67 -6.05
C GLY A 78 7.31 -2.24 -7.34
N ALA A 79 6.07 -1.85 -7.67
CA ALA A 79 5.42 -2.26 -8.91
C ALA A 79 6.11 -1.68 -10.16
N VAL A 80 6.52 -0.40 -10.12
CA VAL A 80 7.29 0.23 -11.20
C VAL A 80 8.62 -0.47 -11.42
N ALA A 81 9.36 -0.74 -10.35
CA ALA A 81 10.64 -1.44 -10.42
C ALA A 81 10.47 -2.87 -10.97
N LEU A 82 9.49 -3.62 -10.47
CA LEU A 82 9.22 -4.99 -10.93
C LEU A 82 8.78 -5.03 -12.40
N GLN A 83 7.93 -4.09 -12.81
CA GLN A 83 7.49 -4.01 -14.20
C GLN A 83 8.64 -3.61 -15.14
N THR A 84 9.53 -2.72 -14.69
CA THR A 84 10.76 -2.38 -15.42
C THR A 84 11.64 -3.60 -15.58
N PHE A 85 11.88 -4.36 -14.50
CA PHE A 85 12.62 -5.62 -14.55
C PHE A 85 12.03 -6.61 -15.56
N ARG A 86 10.72 -6.84 -15.51
CA ARG A 86 10.03 -7.75 -16.46
C ARG A 86 10.09 -7.29 -17.92
N LYS A 87 10.37 -6.03 -18.19
CA LYS A 87 10.37 -5.47 -19.56
C LYS A 87 11.76 -5.27 -20.14
N GLN A 88 12.74 -4.94 -19.30
CA GLN A 88 14.08 -4.55 -19.73
C GLN A 88 15.18 -5.31 -19.00
N GLY A 89 14.85 -6.11 -17.99
CA GLY A 89 15.79 -6.78 -17.11
C GLY A 89 16.45 -5.81 -16.13
N GLY A 90 17.71 -6.08 -15.81
CA GLY A 90 18.51 -5.32 -14.85
C GLY A 90 18.20 -5.74 -13.41
N GLU A 91 19.10 -6.51 -12.82
CA GLU A 91 18.89 -7.08 -11.48
C GLU A 91 18.70 -6.02 -10.38
N GLU A 92 19.27 -4.83 -10.57
CA GLU A 92 19.01 -3.67 -9.71
C GLU A 92 17.50 -3.33 -9.63
N ASN A 93 16.75 -3.49 -10.72
CA ASN A 93 15.30 -3.26 -10.72
C ASN A 93 14.56 -4.32 -9.91
N ARG A 94 15.01 -5.58 -9.94
CA ARG A 94 14.45 -6.65 -9.10
C ARG A 94 14.75 -6.38 -7.62
N GLU A 95 15.99 -6.00 -7.30
CA GLU A 95 16.40 -5.65 -5.93
C GLU A 95 15.64 -4.44 -5.38
N LYS A 96 15.43 -3.40 -6.20
CA LYS A 96 14.58 -2.25 -5.86
C LYS A 96 13.15 -2.67 -5.59
N ALA A 97 12.58 -3.53 -6.44
CA ALA A 97 11.22 -4.04 -6.25
C ALA A 97 11.09 -4.76 -4.91
N ILE A 98 12.01 -5.69 -4.62
CA ILE A 98 12.03 -6.43 -3.34
C ILE A 98 12.15 -5.48 -2.15
N THR A 99 13.03 -4.48 -2.24
CA THR A 99 13.25 -3.49 -1.17
C THR A 99 11.97 -2.72 -0.86
N HIS A 100 11.31 -2.16 -1.88
CA HIS A 100 10.06 -1.43 -1.72
C HIS A 100 8.93 -2.33 -1.22
N LEU A 101 8.81 -3.57 -1.71
CA LEU A 101 7.75 -4.48 -1.27
C LEU A 101 7.94 -4.97 0.18
N LYS A 102 9.20 -5.07 0.66
CA LYS A 102 9.49 -5.28 2.09
C LYS A 102 9.07 -4.07 2.92
N ALA A 103 9.41 -2.85 2.51
CA ALA A 103 8.95 -1.63 3.18
C ALA A 103 7.41 -1.49 3.16
N ALA A 104 6.75 -1.93 2.09
CA ALA A 104 5.30 -1.98 2.00
C ALA A 104 4.71 -2.95 3.02
N LEU A 105 5.31 -4.14 3.21
CA LEU A 105 4.89 -5.10 4.23
C LEU A 105 5.11 -4.55 5.64
N ASP A 106 6.23 -3.87 5.90
CA ASP A 106 6.50 -3.26 7.22
C ASP A 106 5.42 -2.22 7.59
N ASN A 107 5.02 -1.37 6.65
CA ASN A 107 3.93 -0.42 6.86
C ASN A 107 2.57 -1.13 7.07
N TRP A 108 2.33 -2.23 6.37
CA TRP A 108 1.14 -3.06 6.59
C TRP A 108 1.12 -3.68 7.99
N ASP A 109 2.27 -4.07 8.52
CA ASP A 109 2.41 -4.61 9.87
C ASP A 109 2.13 -3.55 10.93
N ARG A 110 2.56 -2.29 10.72
CA ARG A 110 2.19 -1.16 11.58
C ARG A 110 0.68 -0.89 11.58
N LEU A 111 0.06 -0.94 10.40
CA LEU A 111 -1.39 -0.84 10.27
C LEU A 111 -2.10 -1.92 11.11
N ILE A 112 -1.63 -3.16 11.04
CA ILE A 112 -2.17 -4.26 11.85
C ILE A 112 -1.97 -4.01 13.34
N GLU A 113 -0.79 -3.59 13.76
CA GLU A 113 -0.45 -3.31 15.17
C GLU A 113 -1.41 -2.30 15.78
N ILE A 114 -1.77 -1.25 15.04
CA ILE A 114 -2.71 -0.21 15.47
C ILE A 114 -4.15 -0.73 15.49
N THR A 115 -4.57 -1.42 14.44
CA THR A 115 -5.99 -1.75 14.22
C THR A 115 -6.45 -3.00 14.98
N ARG A 116 -5.56 -3.97 15.19
CA ARG A 116 -5.91 -5.28 15.77
C ARG A 116 -6.49 -5.22 17.19
N PRO A 117 -5.98 -4.37 18.11
CA PRO A 117 -6.54 -4.27 19.45
C PRO A 117 -7.92 -3.61 19.51
N ILE A 118 -8.28 -2.82 18.48
CA ILE A 118 -9.43 -1.90 18.52
C ILE A 118 -10.55 -2.29 17.54
N TYR A 119 -10.23 -3.03 16.47
CA TYR A 119 -11.17 -3.49 15.47
C TYR A 119 -11.35 -5.01 15.50
N LYS A 120 -12.61 -5.45 15.55
CA LYS A 120 -12.98 -6.86 15.43
C LYS A 120 -12.98 -7.26 13.97
N ASP A 121 -12.70 -8.54 13.72
CA ASP A 121 -12.98 -9.17 12.43
C ASP A 121 -14.47 -8.96 12.08
N MET A 122 -14.75 -8.39 10.91
CA MET A 122 -16.10 -7.98 10.53
C MET A 122 -16.47 -8.46 9.13
N PRO A 123 -17.73 -8.82 8.86
CA PRO A 123 -18.14 -9.18 7.51
C PRO A 123 -17.87 -8.02 6.55
N LEU A 124 -17.26 -8.32 5.41
CA LEU A 124 -17.08 -7.37 4.32
C LEU A 124 -17.74 -7.94 3.07
N THR A 125 -18.79 -7.29 2.57
CA THR A 125 -19.60 -7.79 1.44
C THR A 125 -18.77 -8.12 0.21
N HIS A 126 -17.69 -7.38 -0.04
CA HIS A 126 -16.77 -7.64 -1.16
C HIS A 126 -16.08 -9.00 -1.09
N LEU A 127 -15.99 -9.62 0.09
CA LEU A 127 -15.45 -10.95 0.28
C LEU A 127 -16.49 -12.06 0.03
N ASN A 128 -17.78 -11.74 -0.15
CA ASN A 128 -18.83 -12.74 -0.39
C ASN A 128 -19.03 -13.06 -1.88
N GLY A 129 -18.22 -12.48 -2.77
CA GLY A 129 -18.36 -12.66 -4.22
C GLY A 129 -19.76 -12.24 -4.68
N SER A 130 -20.44 -13.11 -5.41
CA SER A 130 -21.80 -12.89 -5.92
C SER A 130 -22.91 -13.27 -4.92
N SER A 131 -22.56 -13.83 -3.75
CA SER A 131 -23.55 -14.29 -2.78
C SER A 131 -24.03 -13.14 -1.89
N HIS A 132 -25.34 -13.11 -1.64
CA HIS A 132 -25.97 -12.22 -0.68
C HIS A 132 -26.14 -12.86 0.71
N ASP A 133 -25.72 -14.11 0.87
CA ASP A 133 -25.80 -14.83 2.15
C ASP A 133 -24.72 -14.34 3.11
N ARG A 134 -25.06 -14.34 4.40
CA ARG A 134 -24.10 -14.06 5.47
C ARG A 134 -23.03 -15.17 5.49
N ASN A 135 -21.78 -14.78 5.27
CA ASN A 135 -20.64 -15.69 5.35
C ASN A 135 -19.71 -15.30 6.51
N ASP A 136 -19.89 -15.95 7.66
CA ASP A 136 -19.08 -15.72 8.85
C ASP A 136 -17.63 -16.26 8.73
N ASN A 137 -17.30 -16.97 7.64
CA ASN A 137 -15.92 -17.41 7.36
C ASN A 137 -15.13 -16.37 6.55
N ASN A 138 -15.80 -15.39 5.94
CA ASN A 138 -15.19 -14.34 5.11
C ASN A 138 -15.13 -13.00 5.83
N LEU A 139 -14.62 -13.02 7.05
CA LEU A 139 -14.40 -11.80 7.82
C LEU A 139 -13.20 -11.03 7.29
N PHE A 140 -13.32 -9.71 7.33
CA PHE A 140 -12.28 -8.76 7.05
C PHE A 140 -11.60 -8.30 8.33
N HIS A 141 -10.28 -8.31 8.25
CA HIS A 141 -9.41 -7.37 8.91
C HIS A 141 -8.07 -7.40 8.18
N TRP A 142 -7.35 -6.28 8.14
CA TRP A 142 -6.00 -6.15 7.56
C TRP A 142 -5.03 -7.32 7.86
N ALA A 143 -4.98 -7.90 9.08
CA ALA A 143 -4.06 -9.02 9.32
C ALA A 143 -4.42 -10.33 8.61
N ARG A 144 -5.70 -10.52 8.23
CA ARG A 144 -6.10 -11.68 7.41
C ARG A 144 -5.59 -11.57 5.97
N ILE A 145 -5.30 -10.35 5.53
CA ILE A 145 -4.77 -10.04 4.19
C ILE A 145 -3.23 -10.02 4.19
N ARG A 146 -2.57 -9.91 5.35
CA ARG A 146 -1.10 -9.88 5.48
C ARG A 146 -0.40 -10.97 4.66
N PRO A 147 -0.84 -12.25 4.65
CA PRO A 147 -0.18 -13.26 3.83
C PRO A 147 -0.19 -12.93 2.33
N ALA A 148 -1.25 -12.29 1.83
CA ALA A 148 -1.31 -11.85 0.44
C ALA A 148 -0.35 -10.69 0.15
N VAL A 149 -0.18 -9.76 1.11
CA VAL A 149 0.79 -8.67 0.99
C VAL A 149 2.23 -9.21 0.99
N ALA A 150 2.53 -10.18 1.86
CA ALA A 150 3.85 -10.81 1.90
C ALA A 150 4.20 -11.57 0.60
N ARG A 151 3.20 -12.19 -0.05
CA ARG A 151 3.39 -12.86 -1.35
C ARG A 151 3.86 -11.92 -2.46
N ASP A 152 3.63 -10.60 -2.35
CA ASP A 152 4.15 -9.66 -3.35
C ASP A 152 5.69 -9.71 -3.41
N ILE A 153 6.36 -9.93 -2.27
CA ILE A 153 7.82 -10.08 -2.19
C ILE A 153 8.27 -11.36 -2.91
N GLU A 154 7.60 -12.48 -2.65
CA GLU A 154 7.89 -13.76 -3.31
C GLU A 154 7.75 -13.66 -4.84
N ILE A 155 6.71 -12.95 -5.31
CA ILE A 155 6.49 -12.68 -6.74
C ILE A 155 7.67 -11.91 -7.36
N ALA A 156 8.26 -10.96 -6.62
CA ALA A 156 9.41 -10.21 -7.08
C ALA A 156 10.71 -11.03 -7.03
N GLU A 157 10.90 -11.85 -5.99
CA GLU A 157 12.06 -12.74 -5.85
C GLU A 157 12.09 -13.83 -6.93
N GLN A 158 10.92 -14.36 -7.31
CA GLN A 158 10.79 -15.39 -8.34
C GLN A 158 10.66 -14.82 -9.76
N ALA A 159 10.69 -13.49 -9.92
CA ALA A 159 10.59 -12.89 -11.23
C ALA A 159 11.79 -13.27 -12.10
N ALA A 160 11.49 -13.73 -13.32
CA ALA A 160 12.47 -13.96 -14.37
C ALA A 160 12.26 -12.94 -15.51
N PHE A 161 13.36 -12.59 -16.17
CA PHE A 161 13.39 -11.76 -17.38
C PHE A 161 13.60 -12.64 -18.61
#